data_AF-A0A1R1XAZ9-F1
#
_entry.id   AF-A0A1R1XAZ9-F1
#
_cell.length_a   1.000
_cell.length_b   1.000
_cell.length_c   1.000
_cell.angle_alpha   90.00
_cell.angle_beta   90.00
_cell.angle_gamma   90.00
#
_symmetry.space_group_name_H-M   'P 1'
#
loop_
_entity.id
_entity.type
_entity.pdbx_description
1 polymer ?
#
loop_
_entity_poly.entity_id
_entity_poly.type
_entity_poly.pdbx_seq_one_letter_code
_entity_poly.pdbx_strand_id
1 'polypeptide(L)'
;MSKIDFPPLKNDLILRVLKGEKTERAPVWCMRQAGRYLPEFRKVRAEQDFFKVCRTPELAAEVTIQPIRRYSNLLDASIIFSDILVIPQAMGMEVLMIPGKGPHFPDPIVSPSDMDKLADKSPGYSADTELSYVYDALTLTRRLLDGQVPLFGFAGSPWTLMAYMIEGGGSKTLAKAKSFL
;
A
#
# COMPACT_ATOMS: atom_id res chain seq x y z
N MET A 1 -25.08 -3.92 5.41
CA MET A 1 -23.89 -4.50 4.74
C MET A 1 -24.11 -6.00 4.62
N SER A 2 -24.18 -6.55 3.42
CA SER A 2 -24.16 -8.00 3.22
C SER A 2 -22.89 -8.58 3.84
N LYS A 3 -22.98 -9.66 4.62
CA LYS A 3 -21.78 -10.39 5.08
C LYS A 3 -21.00 -10.80 3.84
N ILE A 4 -19.84 -10.18 3.61
CA ILE A 4 -18.93 -10.62 2.57
C ILE A 4 -18.38 -11.95 3.06
N ASP A 5 -18.75 -13.03 2.36
CA ASP A 5 -18.23 -14.35 2.64
C ASP A 5 -16.85 -14.50 1.98
N PHE A 6 -15.83 -14.79 2.78
CA PHE A 6 -14.46 -14.98 2.32
C PHE A 6 -14.06 -16.43 2.54
N PRO A 7 -13.24 -17.01 1.65
CA PRO A 7 -12.73 -18.36 1.85
C PRO A 7 -12.06 -18.53 3.23
N PRO A 8 -12.32 -19.65 3.92
CA PRO A 8 -11.75 -19.92 5.23
C PRO A 8 -10.24 -20.02 5.15
N LEU A 9 -9.55 -19.53 6.18
CA LEU A 9 -8.10 -19.49 6.22
C LEU A 9 -7.52 -20.91 6.40
N LYS A 10 -6.57 -21.29 5.55
CA LYS A 10 -5.91 -22.60 5.52
C LYS A 10 -4.56 -22.58 6.25
N ASN A 11 -3.81 -21.49 6.14
CA ASN A 11 -2.59 -21.23 6.90
C ASN A 11 -2.78 -19.97 7.75
N ASP A 12 -2.82 -20.12 9.07
CA ASP A 12 -2.97 -19.04 10.05
C ASP A 12 -1.71 -18.82 10.90
N LEU A 13 -0.59 -19.45 10.52
CA LEU A 13 0.64 -19.54 11.31
C LEU A 13 1.10 -18.16 11.81
N ILE A 14 1.17 -17.18 10.91
CA ILE A 14 1.62 -15.84 11.27
C ILE A 14 0.65 -15.11 12.21
N LEU A 15 -0.66 -15.37 12.12
CA LEU A 15 -1.64 -14.74 13.01
C LEU A 15 -1.54 -15.30 14.43
N ARG A 16 -1.32 -16.61 14.57
CA ARG A 16 -1.06 -17.26 15.87
C ARG A 16 0.21 -16.71 16.53
N VAL A 17 1.28 -16.57 15.76
CA VAL A 17 2.54 -15.98 16.25
C VAL A 17 2.35 -14.53 16.70
N LEU A 18 1.60 -13.72 15.94
CA LEU A 18 1.29 -12.33 16.33
C LEU A 18 0.44 -12.24 17.61
N LYS A 19 -0.30 -13.29 17.96
CA LYS A 19 -1.04 -13.42 19.23
C LYS A 19 -0.19 -13.96 20.37
N GLY A 20 1.08 -14.28 20.13
CA GLY A 20 1.99 -14.86 21.12
C GLY A 20 1.81 -16.35 21.35
N GLU A 21 1.10 -17.05 20.46
CA GLU A 21 0.90 -18.50 20.56
C GLU A 21 2.17 -19.27 20.14
N LYS A 22 2.38 -20.45 20.75
CA LYS A 22 3.44 -21.37 20.31
C LYS A 22 3.02 -22.05 19.00
N THR A 23 3.92 -22.05 18.03
CA THR A 23 3.66 -22.64 16.71
C THR A 23 4.73 -23.65 16.31
N GLU A 24 4.41 -24.44 15.29
CA GLU A 24 5.21 -25.54 14.75
C GLU A 24 6.52 -25.09 14.09
N ARG A 25 6.56 -23.85 13.58
CA ARG A 25 7.76 -23.19 13.04
C ARG A 25 7.58 -21.67 13.03
N ALA A 26 8.66 -20.94 12.76
CA ALA A 26 8.59 -19.51 12.47
C ALA A 26 7.93 -19.25 11.10
N PRO A 27 6.99 -18.29 11.00
CA PRO A 27 6.40 -17.85 9.75
C PRO A 27 7.36 -16.93 8.99
N VAL A 28 7.26 -16.90 7.67
CA VAL A 28 8.07 -16.03 6.82
C VAL A 28 7.22 -15.30 5.77
N TRP A 29 7.51 -14.03 5.57
CA TRP A 29 7.06 -13.23 4.45
C TRP A 29 8.14 -12.18 4.16
N CYS A 30 8.08 -11.53 3.00
CA CYS A 30 9.10 -10.53 2.64
C CYS A 30 8.48 -9.18 2.35
N MET A 31 9.01 -8.12 2.96
CA MET A 31 8.72 -6.75 2.52
C MET A 31 9.08 -6.62 1.04
N ARG A 32 8.18 -5.99 0.26
CA ARG A 32 8.30 -5.88 -1.21
C ARG A 32 8.35 -7.23 -1.95
N GLN A 33 7.72 -8.29 -1.41
CA GLN A 33 7.57 -9.57 -2.13
C GLN A 33 6.89 -9.42 -3.49
N ALA A 34 5.90 -8.52 -3.63
CA ALA A 34 5.43 -8.08 -4.93
C ALA A 34 6.35 -6.97 -5.44
N GLY A 35 7.29 -7.29 -6.33
CA GLY A 35 8.31 -6.33 -6.73
C GLY A 35 9.13 -6.68 -7.96
N ARG A 36 9.97 -5.74 -8.37
CA ARG A 36 10.75 -5.73 -9.63
C ARG A 36 11.67 -6.93 -9.84
N TYR A 37 12.00 -7.67 -8.78
CA TYR A 37 12.79 -8.90 -8.90
C TYR A 37 12.02 -10.02 -9.62
N LEU A 38 10.68 -9.96 -9.62
CA LEU A 38 9.81 -10.86 -10.36
C LEU A 38 9.67 -10.40 -11.83
N PRO A 39 10.01 -11.24 -12.83
CA PRO A 39 9.73 -10.97 -14.25
C PRO A 39 8.25 -10.67 -14.53
N GLU A 40 7.34 -11.42 -13.92
CA GLU A 40 5.88 -11.26 -14.05
C GLU A 40 5.38 -9.91 -13.51
N PHE A 41 5.97 -9.41 -12.42
CA PHE A 41 5.69 -8.07 -11.91
C PHE A 41 6.17 -7.00 -12.89
N ARG A 42 7.38 -7.17 -13.43
CA ARG A 42 7.94 -6.24 -14.43
C ARG A 42 7.07 -6.17 -15.69
N LYS A 43 6.50 -7.30 -16.13
CA LYS A 43 5.59 -7.34 -17.28
C LYS A 43 4.36 -6.46 -17.05
N VAL A 44 3.69 -6.59 -15.89
CA VAL A 44 2.53 -5.74 -15.54
C VAL A 44 2.92 -4.26 -15.45
N ARG A 45 4.06 -3.95 -14.84
CA ARG A 45 4.55 -2.56 -14.68
C ARG A 45 5.06 -1.92 -15.97
N ALA A 46 5.41 -2.70 -16.99
CA ALA A 46 5.88 -2.18 -18.27
C ALA A 46 4.74 -1.53 -19.08
N GLU A 47 3.51 -1.97 -18.86
CA GLU A 47 2.33 -1.51 -19.60
C GLU A 47 1.52 -0.44 -18.86
N GLN A 48 1.81 -0.20 -17.57
CA GLN A 48 0.95 0.60 -16.69
C GLN A 48 1.77 1.51 -15.76
N ASP A 49 1.30 2.73 -15.52
CA ASP A 49 1.87 3.63 -14.52
C ASP A 49 1.68 3.13 -13.08
N PHE A 50 2.54 3.57 -12.15
CA PHE A 50 2.56 3.04 -10.77
C PHE A 50 1.23 3.24 -10.04
N PHE A 51 0.76 4.48 -9.98
CA PHE A 51 -0.51 4.80 -9.34
C PHE A 51 -1.69 4.21 -10.10
N LYS A 52 -1.58 3.96 -11.41
CA LYS A 52 -2.61 3.24 -12.17
C LYS A 52 -2.74 1.80 -11.67
N VAL A 53 -1.62 1.09 -11.46
CA VAL A 53 -1.65 -0.25 -10.87
C VAL A 53 -2.26 -0.22 -9.46
N CYS A 54 -1.91 0.77 -8.62
CA CYS A 54 -2.51 0.91 -7.29
C CYS A 54 -4.02 1.21 -7.32
N ARG A 55 -4.49 2.01 -8.29
CA ARG A 55 -5.88 2.45 -8.44
C ARG A 55 -6.80 1.48 -9.18
N THR A 56 -6.24 0.41 -9.77
CA THR A 56 -7.02 -0.64 -10.45
C THR A 56 -7.03 -1.90 -9.59
N PRO A 57 -8.15 -2.22 -8.90
CA PRO A 57 -8.25 -3.35 -7.99
C PRO A 57 -7.74 -4.68 -8.58
N GLU A 58 -8.05 -4.96 -9.84
CA GLU A 58 -7.66 -6.18 -10.54
C GLU A 58 -6.14 -6.27 -10.72
N LEU A 59 -5.50 -5.15 -11.08
CA LEU A 59 -4.05 -5.09 -11.26
C LEU A 59 -3.33 -5.20 -9.90
N ALA A 60 -3.80 -4.46 -8.89
CA ALA A 60 -3.27 -4.53 -7.54
C ALA A 60 -3.39 -5.95 -6.96
N ALA A 61 -4.53 -6.59 -7.14
CA ALA A 61 -4.75 -7.96 -6.67
C ALA A 61 -3.87 -8.97 -7.42
N GLU A 62 -3.75 -8.85 -8.75
CA GLU A 62 -2.89 -9.73 -9.56
C GLU A 62 -1.42 -9.63 -9.13
N VAL A 63 -0.85 -8.43 -8.98
CA VAL A 63 0.54 -8.31 -8.55
C VAL A 63 0.75 -8.76 -7.10
N THR A 64 -0.27 -8.63 -6.25
CA THR A 64 -0.23 -9.08 -4.84
C THR A 64 -0.09 -10.60 -4.73
N ILE A 65 -0.74 -11.35 -5.61
CA ILE A 65 -0.76 -12.82 -5.54
C ILE A 65 0.39 -13.49 -6.30
N GLN A 66 1.11 -12.77 -7.17
CA GLN A 66 2.29 -13.28 -7.89
C GLN A 66 3.32 -13.99 -6.98
N PRO A 67 3.74 -13.42 -5.83
CA PRO A 67 4.73 -14.07 -4.98
C PRO A 67 4.18 -15.32 -4.31
N ILE A 68 2.89 -15.32 -3.96
CA ILE A 68 2.21 -16.49 -3.36
C ILE A 68 2.13 -17.65 -4.37
N ARG A 69 1.89 -17.34 -5.65
CA ARG A 69 1.93 -18.33 -6.74
C ARG A 69 3.33 -18.84 -7.03
N ARG A 70 4.34 -17.98 -7.01
CA ARG A 70 5.73 -18.37 -7.34
C ARG A 70 6.40 -19.16 -6.22
N TYR A 71 6.15 -18.78 -4.96
CA TYR A 71 6.76 -19.35 -3.77
C TYR A 71 5.71 -20.11 -2.95
N SER A 72 4.89 -20.91 -3.62
CA SER A 72 3.80 -21.64 -2.99
C SER A 72 4.30 -22.46 -1.80
N ASN A 73 3.58 -22.37 -0.68
CA ASN A 73 3.89 -22.99 0.61
C ASN A 73 5.17 -22.52 1.30
N LEU A 74 5.87 -21.50 0.77
CA LEU A 74 7.04 -20.90 1.42
C LEU A 74 6.70 -19.59 2.13
N LEU A 75 5.76 -18.80 1.62
CA LEU A 75 5.31 -17.56 2.25
C LEU A 75 4.08 -17.82 3.12
N ASP A 76 4.06 -17.26 4.32
CA ASP A 76 3.00 -17.39 5.32
C ASP A 76 2.07 -16.18 5.39
N ALA A 77 2.31 -15.16 4.57
CA ALA A 77 1.45 -14.01 4.42
C ALA A 77 1.56 -13.40 3.03
N SER A 78 0.47 -12.76 2.60
CA SER A 78 0.49 -11.79 1.52
C SER A 78 0.30 -10.38 2.08
N ILE A 79 0.79 -9.37 1.37
CA ILE A 79 0.58 -7.96 1.68
C ILE A 79 0.02 -7.28 0.44
N ILE A 80 -1.05 -6.49 0.62
CA ILE A 80 -1.68 -5.79 -0.49
C ILE A 80 -0.66 -4.92 -1.24
N PHE A 81 -0.70 -4.94 -2.55
CA PHE A 81 0.06 -3.99 -3.35
C PHE A 81 -0.67 -2.64 -3.35
N SER A 82 -0.06 -1.67 -2.68
CA SER A 82 -0.47 -0.27 -2.65
C SER A 82 0.78 0.58 -2.41
N ASP A 83 0.61 1.85 -2.07
CA ASP A 83 1.69 2.73 -1.62
C ASP A 83 1.24 3.59 -0.44
N ILE A 84 2.14 3.98 0.45
CA ILE A 84 1.79 4.83 1.58
C ILE A 84 1.32 6.23 1.13
N LEU A 85 1.77 6.68 -0.04
CA LEU A 85 1.51 8.02 -0.57
C LEU A 85 0.12 8.16 -1.19
N VAL A 86 -0.66 7.08 -1.27
CA VAL A 86 -2.08 7.16 -1.64
C VAL A 86 -2.89 8.02 -0.66
N ILE A 87 -2.48 8.09 0.61
CA ILE A 87 -3.14 8.91 1.63
C ILE A 87 -2.93 10.41 1.33
N PRO A 88 -1.70 10.95 1.20
CA PRO A 88 -1.49 12.31 0.72
C PRO A 88 -2.23 12.64 -0.58
N GLN A 89 -2.31 11.69 -1.52
CA GLN A 89 -3.07 11.84 -2.75
C GLN A 89 -4.57 12.01 -2.49
N ALA A 90 -5.14 11.17 -1.61
CA ALA A 90 -6.52 11.26 -1.12
C ALA A 90 -6.72 12.41 -0.12
N MET A 91 -5.69 13.18 0.20
CA MET A 91 -5.78 14.45 0.93
C MET A 91 -5.62 15.65 -0.02
N GLY A 92 -5.64 15.43 -1.34
CA GLY A 92 -5.62 16.49 -2.34
C GLY A 92 -4.23 16.87 -2.86
N MET A 93 -3.16 16.21 -2.43
CA MET A 93 -1.82 16.48 -2.96
C MET A 93 -1.54 15.72 -4.26
N GLU A 94 -0.90 16.38 -5.21
CA GLU A 94 -0.37 15.70 -6.40
C GLU A 94 0.90 14.91 -6.05
N VAL A 95 0.96 13.65 -6.51
CA VAL A 95 2.12 12.78 -6.35
C VAL A 95 2.49 12.15 -7.68
N LEU A 96 3.72 12.43 -8.12
CA LEU A 96 4.29 11.90 -9.35
C LEU A 96 5.33 10.83 -9.02
N MET A 97 5.32 9.73 -9.76
CA MET A 97 6.36 8.69 -9.65
C MET A 97 7.39 8.89 -10.75
N ILE A 98 8.51 9.57 -10.44
CA ILE A 98 9.54 9.89 -11.43
C ILE A 98 10.48 8.69 -11.62
N PRO A 99 10.65 8.17 -12.86
CA PRO A 99 11.56 7.07 -13.15
C PRO A 99 12.98 7.33 -12.62
N GLY A 100 13.51 6.39 -11.84
CA GLY A 100 14.86 6.47 -11.25
C GLY A 100 15.02 7.43 -10.06
N LYS A 101 14.04 8.31 -9.79
CA LYS A 101 14.08 9.26 -8.65
C LYS A 101 13.11 8.90 -7.52
N GLY A 102 11.99 8.25 -7.86
CA GLY A 102 10.95 7.88 -6.89
C GLY A 102 9.83 8.93 -6.79
N PRO A 103 9.08 8.95 -5.68
CA PRO A 103 7.94 9.84 -5.53
C PRO A 103 8.36 11.31 -5.42
N HIS A 104 7.58 12.19 -6.03
CA HIS A 104 7.77 13.62 -6.04
C HIS A 104 6.43 14.34 -5.89
N PHE A 105 6.40 15.34 -5.01
CA PHE A 105 5.27 16.25 -4.84
C PHE A 105 5.66 17.59 -5.50
N PRO A 106 4.96 18.00 -6.57
CA PRO A 106 5.23 19.28 -7.24
C PRO A 106 4.99 20.51 -6.34
N ASP A 107 3.97 20.47 -5.49
CA ASP A 107 3.65 21.51 -4.50
C ASP A 107 3.72 20.92 -3.08
N PRO A 108 4.92 20.82 -2.47
CA PRO A 108 5.08 20.32 -1.11
C PRO A 108 4.60 21.34 -0.06
N ILE A 109 4.32 20.87 1.16
CA ILE A 109 3.98 21.72 2.30
C ILE A 109 5.24 22.46 2.77
N VAL A 110 5.19 23.79 2.80
CA VAL A 110 6.32 24.63 3.22
C VAL A 110 6.04 25.44 4.48
N SER A 111 4.76 25.70 4.80
CA SER A 111 4.37 26.39 6.03
C SER A 111 3.11 25.79 6.67
N PRO A 112 2.80 26.12 7.94
CA PRO A 112 1.56 25.70 8.58
C PRO A 112 0.29 26.15 7.83
N SER A 113 0.32 27.27 7.11
CA SER A 113 -0.84 27.72 6.32
C SER A 113 -1.13 26.82 5.11
N ASP A 114 -0.15 26.05 4.61
CA ASP A 114 -0.40 25.09 3.53
C ASP A 114 -1.30 23.92 3.96
N MET A 115 -1.50 23.70 5.26
CA MET A 115 -2.45 22.71 5.76
C MET A 115 -3.88 23.00 5.29
N ASP A 116 -4.20 24.26 4.97
CA ASP A 116 -5.51 24.64 4.42
C ASP A 116 -5.77 24.10 3.01
N LYS A 117 -4.71 23.69 2.30
CA LYS A 117 -4.78 23.04 0.98
C LYS A 117 -5.13 21.55 1.09
N LEU A 118 -4.95 20.94 2.26
CA LEU A 118 -5.20 19.52 2.48
C LEU A 118 -6.67 19.25 2.75
N ALA A 119 -7.09 18.06 2.34
CA ALA A 119 -8.46 17.56 2.33
C ALA A 119 -9.38 18.51 1.56
N ASP A 120 -9.71 18.12 0.33
CA ASP A 120 -10.63 18.91 -0.49
C ASP A 120 -11.91 19.20 0.31
N LYS A 121 -12.18 20.49 0.47
CA LYS A 121 -13.30 21.01 1.25
C LYS A 121 -14.58 21.07 0.42
N SER A 122 -14.54 20.60 -0.84
CA SER A 122 -15.70 20.54 -1.72
C SER A 122 -16.79 19.64 -1.14
N PRO A 123 -18.07 20.02 -1.28
CA PRO A 123 -19.18 19.23 -0.76
C PRO A 123 -19.16 17.80 -1.32
N GLY A 124 -19.15 16.81 -0.43
CA GLY A 124 -19.18 15.39 -0.79
C GLY A 124 -17.81 14.73 -0.92
N TYR A 125 -16.70 15.48 -0.80
CA TYR A 125 -15.38 14.88 -0.73
C TYR A 125 -15.15 14.14 0.58
N SER A 126 -14.54 12.96 0.49
CA SER A 126 -14.07 12.19 1.65
C SER A 126 -12.84 11.40 1.24
N ALA A 127 -11.73 11.58 1.99
CA ALA A 127 -10.51 10.81 1.79
C ALA A 127 -10.75 9.29 1.87
N ASP A 128 -11.73 8.85 2.67
CA ASP A 128 -12.15 7.45 2.74
C ASP A 128 -12.77 6.96 1.43
N THR A 129 -13.62 7.78 0.81
CA THR A 129 -14.26 7.45 -0.48
C THR A 129 -13.25 7.50 -1.62
N GLU A 130 -12.31 8.43 -1.60
CA GLU A 130 -11.19 8.50 -2.56
C GLU A 130 -10.30 7.25 -2.51
N LEU A 131 -10.25 6.57 -1.35
CA LEU A 131 -9.50 5.33 -1.16
C LEU A 131 -10.32 4.05 -1.40
N SER A 132 -11.54 4.15 -1.90
CA SER A 132 -12.43 2.99 -2.18
C SER A 132 -11.75 1.90 -3.00
N TYR A 133 -10.93 2.27 -4.00
CA TYR A 133 -10.17 1.31 -4.81
C TYR A 133 -9.22 0.43 -3.99
N VAL A 134 -8.73 0.89 -2.84
CA VAL A 134 -7.89 0.10 -1.92
C VAL A 134 -8.74 -0.98 -1.24
N TYR A 135 -9.96 -0.64 -0.83
CA TYR A 135 -10.90 -1.57 -0.21
C TYR A 135 -11.37 -2.65 -1.21
N ASP A 136 -11.60 -2.24 -2.45
CA ASP A 136 -11.93 -3.17 -3.55
C ASP A 136 -10.77 -4.11 -3.85
N ALA A 137 -9.53 -3.58 -3.91
CA ALA A 137 -8.32 -4.39 -4.10
C ALA A 137 -8.11 -5.39 -2.95
N LEU A 138 -8.33 -4.98 -1.69
CA LEU A 138 -8.27 -5.87 -0.52
C LEU A 138 -9.31 -7.00 -0.62
N THR A 139 -10.55 -6.65 -0.96
CA THR A 139 -11.66 -7.60 -1.10
C THR A 139 -11.39 -8.62 -2.20
N LEU A 140 -10.97 -8.14 -3.38
CA LEU A 140 -10.63 -8.99 -4.51
C LEU A 140 -9.43 -9.89 -4.21
N THR A 141 -8.36 -9.34 -3.64
CA THR A 141 -7.18 -10.09 -3.26
C THR A 141 -7.52 -11.18 -2.24
N ARG A 142 -8.35 -10.86 -1.23
CA ARG A 142 -8.76 -11.83 -0.21
C ARG A 142 -9.51 -13.01 -0.82
N ARG A 143 -10.34 -12.77 -1.85
CA ARG A 143 -11.00 -13.85 -2.62
C ARG A 143 -10.00 -14.65 -3.45
N LEU A 144 -9.10 -13.98 -4.19
CA LEU A 144 -8.10 -14.65 -5.05
C LEU A 144 -7.08 -15.49 -4.27
N LEU A 145 -6.75 -15.11 -3.04
CA LEU A 145 -5.90 -15.92 -2.17
C LEU A 145 -6.54 -17.24 -1.78
N ASP A 146 -7.88 -17.38 -1.87
CA ASP A 146 -8.62 -18.59 -1.52
C ASP A 146 -8.19 -19.18 -0.16
N GLY A 147 -8.03 -18.29 0.83
CA GLY A 147 -7.64 -18.66 2.18
C GLY A 147 -6.24 -19.24 2.33
N GLN A 148 -5.40 -19.26 1.29
CA GLN A 148 -4.07 -19.87 1.35
C GLN A 148 -3.20 -19.28 2.46
N VAL A 149 -3.20 -17.96 2.61
CA VAL A 149 -2.46 -17.21 3.65
C VAL A 149 -3.25 -15.96 4.06
N PRO A 150 -2.93 -15.33 5.21
CA PRO A 150 -3.51 -14.05 5.59
C PRO A 150 -3.09 -12.94 4.63
N LEU A 151 -3.93 -11.90 4.53
CA LEU A 151 -3.66 -10.70 3.75
C LEU A 151 -3.43 -9.52 4.70
N PHE A 152 -2.25 -8.91 4.64
CA PHE A 152 -1.92 -7.69 5.36
C PHE A 152 -2.35 -6.46 4.56
N GLY A 153 -3.10 -5.58 5.21
CA GLY A 153 -3.18 -4.16 4.84
C GLY A 153 -2.02 -3.38 5.45
N PHE A 154 -1.76 -2.16 4.98
CA PHE A 154 -0.74 -1.29 5.55
C PHE A 154 -1.04 0.19 5.27
N ALA A 155 -0.40 1.06 6.04
CA ALA A 155 -0.39 2.50 5.84
C ALA A 155 0.94 3.09 6.33
N GLY A 156 1.27 4.30 5.87
CA GLY A 156 2.40 5.07 6.42
C GLY A 156 2.04 5.65 7.78
N SER A 157 3.01 5.76 8.69
CA SER A 157 2.78 6.48 9.94
C SER A 157 2.61 7.98 9.69
N PRO A 158 1.88 8.72 10.56
CA PRO A 158 1.64 10.15 10.38
C PRO A 158 2.93 10.96 10.14
N TRP A 159 3.96 10.74 10.95
CA TRP A 159 5.27 11.39 10.78
C TRP A 159 5.91 11.10 9.41
N THR A 160 5.86 9.85 8.97
CA THR A 160 6.46 9.47 7.68
C THR A 160 5.73 10.15 6.52
N LEU A 161 4.40 10.16 6.55
CA LEU A 161 3.58 10.81 5.53
C LEU A 161 3.84 12.32 5.53
N MET A 162 3.79 12.97 6.70
CA MET A 162 4.13 14.38 6.88
C MET A 162 5.51 14.71 6.30
N ALA A 163 6.52 13.86 6.56
CA ALA A 163 7.86 14.09 6.05
C ALA A 163 7.91 14.04 4.52
N TYR A 164 7.22 13.11 3.85
CA TYR A 164 7.12 13.11 2.39
C TYR A 164 6.42 14.36 1.85
N MET A 165 5.32 14.76 2.48
CA MET A 165 4.52 15.93 2.09
C MET A 165 5.31 17.24 2.19
N ILE A 166 6.20 17.36 3.19
CA ILE A 166 7.04 18.55 3.41
C ILE A 166 8.33 18.50 2.59
N GLU A 167 9.00 17.35 2.52
CA GLU A 167 10.26 17.23 1.77
C GLU A 167 10.03 17.34 0.26
N GLY A 168 8.84 16.94 -0.20
CA GLY A 168 8.45 16.89 -1.61
C GLY A 168 8.88 15.60 -2.32
N GLY A 169 9.23 14.57 -1.57
CA GLY A 169 9.75 13.30 -2.06
C GLY A 169 10.64 12.60 -1.03
N GLY A 170 11.43 11.62 -1.48
CA GLY A 170 12.39 10.94 -0.61
C GLY A 170 13.54 11.86 -0.19
N SER A 171 13.87 11.87 1.10
CA SER A 171 14.95 12.69 1.67
C SER A 171 15.83 11.88 2.61
N LYS A 172 17.15 12.07 2.52
CA LYS A 172 18.14 11.37 3.36
C LYS A 172 18.28 12.01 4.75
N THR A 173 18.02 13.31 4.85
CA THR A 173 18.24 14.09 6.07
C THR A 173 16.93 14.41 6.79
N LEU A 174 15.82 14.49 6.04
CA LEU A 174 14.52 14.95 6.55
C LEU A 174 14.63 16.36 7.17
N ALA A 175 15.51 17.20 6.63
CA ALA A 175 15.87 18.47 7.24
C ALA A 175 14.69 19.45 7.30
N LYS A 176 13.89 19.55 6.22
CA LYS A 176 12.71 20.42 6.18
C LYS A 176 11.63 19.92 7.12
N ALA A 177 11.39 18.61 7.13
CA ALA A 177 10.38 18.01 8.00
C ALA A 177 10.74 18.17 9.49
N LYS A 178 12.04 18.06 9.85
CA LYS A 178 12.52 18.27 11.22
C LYS A 178 12.50 19.72 11.67
N SER A 179 12.66 20.66 10.75
CA SER A 179 12.59 22.10 11.03
C SER A 179 11.19 22.68 10.83
N PHE A 180 10.20 21.84 10.53
CA PHE A 180 8.83 22.29 10.34
C PHE A 180 8.26 22.63 11.71
N LEU A 181 8.06 23.94 11.95
CA LEU A 181 7.77 24.62 13.23
C LEU A 181 9.03 25.12 13.96
#